data_AF-A0A562PTN6-F1
#
_entry.id   AF-A0A562PTN6-F1
#
_cell.length_a   1.000
_cell.length_b   1.000
_cell.length_c   1.000
_cell.angle_alpha   90.00
_cell.angle_beta   90.00
_cell.angle_gamma   90.00
#
_symmetry.space_group_name_H-M   'P 1'
#
loop_
_entity.id
_entity.type
_entity.pdbx_description
1 polymer ?
#
loop_
_entity_poly.entity_id
_entity_poly.type
_entity_poly.pdbx_seq_one_letter_code
_entity_poly.pdbx_strand_id
1 'polypeptide(L)'
;MINGTLTARVEDARAAVEGLPALIGAISVLFSTPSGLFAVIAVSIWLLLKVKSIPLIQHFSQRRSERVASMEKYLDCPEKADITCVRVVQEMRDTHMFRTATGIYAEKRRRDALVSLHERVSHVANWRIIRRAHPFLEFNARHEMRVRSFNWIERVEFAFNTVIMFVSFAVAALLFVAIFFYPGLTGSAAVGTLFLVFAMMFVGAFSAAQNFPRSSALMIKKALAEQPTSENDL
;
A
#
# COMPACT_ATOMS: atom_id res chain seq x y z
N MET A 1 -17.44 -49.09 25.12
CA MET A 1 -17.27 -48.66 23.70
C MET A 1 -16.64 -47.27 23.52
N ILE A 2 -16.06 -46.64 24.56
CA ILE A 2 -15.46 -45.29 24.46
C ILE A 2 -13.94 -45.33 24.21
N ASN A 3 -13.25 -46.44 24.54
CA ASN A 3 -11.80 -46.53 24.40
C ASN A 3 -11.30 -46.74 22.96
N GLY A 4 -12.12 -47.26 22.04
CA GLY A 4 -11.69 -47.56 20.67
C GLY A 4 -11.61 -46.33 19.73
N THR A 5 -12.40 -45.28 19.99
CA THR A 5 -12.39 -44.04 19.18
C THR A 5 -11.24 -43.11 19.57
N LEU A 6 -10.73 -43.23 20.80
CA LEU A 6 -9.62 -42.42 21.29
C LEU A 6 -8.27 -42.97 20.80
N THR A 7 -8.12 -44.30 20.75
CA THR A 7 -6.91 -44.95 20.20
C THR A 7 -6.76 -44.71 18.70
N ALA A 8 -7.85 -44.77 17.94
CA ALA A 8 -7.82 -44.47 16.50
C ALA A 8 -7.36 -43.03 16.20
N ARG A 9 -7.84 -42.04 16.97
CA ARG A 9 -7.42 -40.64 16.81
C ARG A 9 -5.96 -40.39 17.19
N VAL A 10 -5.42 -41.17 18.14
CA VAL A 10 -4.01 -41.08 18.55
C VAL A 10 -3.11 -41.73 17.50
N GLU A 11 -3.52 -42.85 16.89
CA GLU A 11 -2.80 -43.46 15.77
C GLU A 11 -2.81 -42.56 14.52
N ASP A 12 -3.94 -41.93 14.19
CA ASP A 12 -4.04 -40.97 13.09
C ASP A 12 -3.15 -39.73 13.32
N ALA A 13 -3.14 -39.20 14.55
CA ALA A 13 -2.29 -38.07 14.92
C ALA A 13 -0.79 -38.45 14.88
N ARG A 14 -0.45 -39.69 15.27
CA ARG A 14 0.92 -40.19 15.23
C ARG A 14 1.40 -40.39 13.78
N ALA A 15 0.56 -40.94 12.91
CA ALA A 15 0.85 -41.08 11.49
C ALA A 15 1.04 -39.70 10.81
N ALA A 16 0.26 -38.69 11.19
CA ALA A 16 0.43 -37.32 10.71
C ALA A 16 1.76 -36.69 11.17
N VAL A 17 2.19 -36.96 12.40
CA VAL A 17 3.46 -36.46 12.96
C VAL A 17 4.66 -37.17 12.33
N GLU A 18 4.57 -38.48 12.07
CA GLU A 18 5.62 -39.25 11.39
C GLU A 18 5.77 -38.86 9.91
N GLY A 19 4.76 -38.24 9.29
CA GLY A 19 4.84 -37.68 7.93
C GLY A 19 5.54 -36.32 7.82
N LEU A 20 5.72 -35.59 8.94
CA LEU A 20 6.31 -34.24 8.94
C LEU A 20 7.79 -34.21 8.50
N PRO A 21 8.68 -35.14 8.92
CA PRO A 21 10.07 -35.15 8.49
C PRO A 21 10.21 -35.41 6.98
N ALA A 22 9.36 -36.28 6.42
CA ALA A 22 9.32 -36.57 4.99
C ALA A 22 8.85 -35.34 4.20
N LEU A 23 7.89 -34.58 4.74
CA LEU A 23 7.41 -33.34 4.15
C LEU A 23 8.48 -32.23 4.21
N ILE A 24 9.20 -32.10 5.32
CA ILE A 24 10.35 -31.19 5.45
C ILE A 24 11.46 -31.56 4.47
N GLY A 25 11.74 -32.86 4.30
CA GLY A 25 12.71 -33.36 3.32
C GLY A 25 12.29 -33.07 1.87
N ALA A 26 11.03 -33.30 1.53
CA ALA A 26 10.49 -32.98 0.21
C ALA A 26 10.56 -31.46 -0.07
N ILE A 27 10.23 -30.64 0.93
CA ILE A 27 10.34 -29.18 0.85
C ILE A 27 11.79 -28.73 0.64
N SER A 28 12.76 -29.32 1.35
CA SER A 28 14.18 -28.94 1.20
C SER A 28 14.70 -29.28 -0.20
N VAL A 29 14.29 -30.41 -0.77
CA VAL A 29 14.62 -30.80 -2.15
C VAL A 29 13.97 -29.87 -3.19
N LEU A 30 12.73 -29.44 -2.94
CA LEU A 30 12.03 -28.45 -3.76
C LEU A 30 12.72 -27.08 -3.74
N PHE A 31 13.25 -26.64 -2.60
CA PHE A 31 14.02 -25.39 -2.51
C PHE A 31 15.44 -25.50 -3.08
N SER A 32 16.00 -26.70 -3.13
CA SER A 32 17.36 -26.93 -3.63
C SER A 32 17.43 -27.05 -5.16
N THR A 33 16.29 -27.25 -5.84
CA THR A 33 16.22 -27.38 -7.29
C THR A 33 15.59 -26.12 -7.92
N PRO A 34 16.18 -25.56 -9.01
CA PRO A 34 15.63 -24.37 -9.66
C PRO A 34 14.18 -24.56 -10.11
N SER A 35 13.85 -25.75 -10.63
CA SER A 35 12.49 -26.13 -11.04
C SER A 35 11.51 -26.25 -9.86
N GLY A 36 11.97 -26.72 -8.70
CA GLY A 36 11.17 -26.78 -7.49
C GLY A 36 10.82 -25.39 -6.96
N LEU A 37 11.74 -24.43 -7.05
CA LEU A 37 11.47 -23.04 -6.65
C LEU A 37 10.40 -22.38 -7.54
N PHE A 38 10.42 -22.64 -8.86
CA PHE A 38 9.34 -22.21 -9.75
C PHE A 38 8.00 -22.87 -9.40
N ALA A 39 7.98 -24.15 -9.03
CA ALA A 39 6.76 -24.82 -8.58
C ALA A 39 6.22 -24.21 -7.29
N VAL A 40 7.08 -23.91 -6.31
CA VAL A 40 6.70 -23.23 -5.06
C VAL A 40 6.15 -21.82 -5.34
N ILE A 41 6.80 -21.03 -6.19
CA ILE A 41 6.31 -19.70 -6.59
C ILE A 41 4.96 -19.83 -7.31
N ALA A 42 4.81 -20.77 -8.24
CA ALA A 42 3.56 -20.98 -8.97
C ALA A 42 2.41 -21.39 -8.04
N VAL A 43 2.67 -22.31 -7.10
CA VAL A 43 1.69 -22.70 -6.07
C VAL A 43 1.39 -21.54 -5.12
N SER A 44 2.38 -20.72 -4.75
CA SER A 44 2.18 -19.54 -3.90
C SER A 44 1.34 -18.48 -4.60
N ILE A 45 1.61 -18.19 -5.87
CA ILE A 45 0.82 -17.28 -6.69
C ILE A 45 -0.59 -17.83 -6.87
N TRP A 46 -0.74 -19.13 -7.15
CA TRP A 46 -2.04 -19.79 -7.27
C TRP A 46 -2.85 -19.69 -5.99
N LEU A 47 -2.22 -19.96 -4.83
CA LEU A 47 -2.83 -19.77 -3.51
C LEU A 47 -3.25 -18.32 -3.32
N LEU A 48 -2.37 -17.35 -3.53
CA LEU A 48 -2.68 -15.92 -3.40
C LEU A 48 -3.85 -15.47 -4.31
N LEU A 49 -3.94 -16.02 -5.53
CA LEU A 49 -5.04 -15.73 -6.47
C LEU A 49 -6.36 -16.40 -6.06
N LYS A 50 -6.31 -17.63 -5.55
CA LYS A 50 -7.49 -18.37 -5.03
C LYS A 50 -7.96 -17.86 -3.66
N VAL A 51 -7.09 -17.16 -2.92
CA VAL A 51 -7.33 -16.54 -1.62
C VAL A 51 -8.19 -15.25 -1.72
N LYS A 52 -8.86 -15.00 -2.85
CA LYS A 52 -9.93 -13.99 -2.97
C LYS A 52 -11.14 -14.24 -2.05
N SER A 53 -11.22 -15.37 -1.37
CA SER A 53 -12.31 -15.76 -0.46
C SER A 53 -11.86 -15.95 0.98
N ILE A 54 -11.02 -15.07 1.51
CA ILE A 54 -10.76 -15.05 2.96
C ILE A 54 -11.97 -14.41 3.68
N PRO A 55 -12.68 -15.16 4.56
CA PRO A 55 -13.81 -14.62 5.33
C PRO A 55 -13.42 -13.43 6.22
N LEU A 56 -12.14 -13.28 6.58
CA LEU A 56 -11.63 -12.10 7.28
C LEU A 56 -11.87 -10.79 6.49
N ILE A 57 -11.61 -10.77 5.19
CA ILE A 57 -11.80 -9.56 4.36
C ILE A 57 -13.30 -9.20 4.30
N GLN A 58 -14.16 -10.22 4.16
CA GLN A 58 -15.61 -10.05 4.17
C GLN A 58 -16.12 -9.56 5.54
N HIS A 59 -15.58 -10.09 6.64
CA HIS A 59 -15.97 -9.66 7.99
C HIS A 59 -15.57 -8.21 8.29
N PHE A 60 -14.39 -7.77 7.81
CA PHE A 60 -13.98 -6.37 7.91
C PHE A 60 -14.83 -5.44 7.02
N SER A 61 -15.22 -5.90 5.84
CA SER A 61 -16.12 -5.18 4.93
C SER A 61 -17.51 -5.02 5.53
N GLN A 62 -18.08 -6.10 6.05
CA GLN A 62 -19.44 -6.16 6.58
C GLN A 62 -19.63 -5.22 7.78
N ARG A 63 -18.69 -5.21 8.73
CA ARG A 63 -18.73 -4.29 9.88
C ARG A 63 -18.71 -2.82 9.48
N ARG A 64 -18.03 -2.46 8.38
CA ARG A 64 -18.01 -1.08 7.88
C ARG A 64 -19.36 -0.71 7.26
N SER A 65 -19.95 -1.61 6.47
CA SER A 65 -21.26 -1.40 5.86
C SER A 65 -22.36 -1.24 6.91
N GLU A 66 -22.36 -2.09 7.93
CA GLU A 66 -23.35 -2.04 9.03
C GLU A 66 -23.26 -0.72 9.81
N ARG A 67 -22.06 -0.20 10.00
CA ARG A 67 -21.85 1.08 10.70
C ARG A 67 -22.35 2.27 9.88
N VAL A 68 -22.20 2.26 8.56
CA VAL A 68 -22.74 3.32 7.70
C VAL A 68 -24.27 3.23 7.65
N ALA A 69 -24.82 2.02 7.51
CA ALA A 69 -26.26 1.78 7.52
C ALA A 69 -26.92 2.21 8.84
N SER A 70 -26.26 2.01 9.99
CA SER A 70 -26.78 2.47 11.28
C SER A 70 -26.75 3.99 11.42
N MET A 71 -25.75 4.67 10.85
CA MET A 71 -25.70 6.13 10.77
C MET A 71 -26.82 6.68 9.89
N GLU A 72 -27.06 6.11 8.71
CA GLU A 72 -28.14 6.50 7.81
C GLU A 72 -29.51 6.31 8.48
N LYS A 73 -29.74 5.14 9.09
CA LYS A 73 -30.98 4.87 9.84
C LYS A 73 -31.22 5.84 10.99
N TYR A 74 -30.16 6.32 11.66
CA TYR A 74 -30.29 7.33 12.71
C TYR A 74 -30.67 8.70 12.14
N LEU A 75 -30.13 9.07 10.97
CA LEU A 75 -30.44 10.33 10.29
C LEU A 75 -31.86 10.35 9.69
N ASP A 76 -32.39 9.20 9.31
CA ASP A 76 -33.75 9.06 8.77
C ASP A 76 -34.87 9.15 9.83
N CYS A 77 -34.53 9.23 11.12
CA CYS A 77 -35.49 9.39 12.22
C CYS A 77 -35.29 10.72 12.99
N PRO A 78 -35.54 11.88 12.35
CA PRO A 78 -35.25 13.20 12.94
C PRO A 78 -36.07 13.49 14.21
N GLU A 79 -37.25 12.89 14.36
CA GLU A 79 -38.14 13.11 15.52
C GLU A 79 -37.61 12.56 16.85
N LYS A 80 -36.63 11.64 16.82
CA LYS A 80 -36.04 11.01 18.02
C LYS A 80 -34.58 11.38 18.23
N ALA A 81 -34.01 12.21 17.36
CA ALA A 81 -32.59 12.46 17.31
C ALA A 81 -32.24 13.82 17.94
N ASP A 82 -31.30 13.80 18.89
CA ASP A 82 -30.71 15.03 19.43
C ASP A 82 -29.95 15.78 18.33
N ILE A 83 -30.24 17.08 18.17
CA ILE A 83 -29.66 17.95 17.12
C ILE A 83 -28.13 17.90 17.15
N THR A 84 -27.53 17.84 18.35
CA THR A 84 -26.07 17.78 18.48
C THR A 84 -25.53 16.47 17.95
N CYS A 85 -26.17 15.34 18.31
CA CYS A 85 -25.83 14.02 17.82
C CYS A 85 -26.00 13.89 16.30
N VAL A 86 -27.10 14.44 15.73
CA VAL A 86 -27.33 14.47 14.27
C VAL A 86 -26.16 15.12 13.54
N ARG A 87 -25.71 16.29 14.01
CA ARG A 87 -24.58 16.99 13.40
C ARG A 87 -23.29 16.16 13.42
N VAL A 88 -23.02 15.47 14.52
CA VAL A 88 -21.85 14.59 14.65
C VAL A 88 -21.95 13.39 13.71
N VAL A 89 -23.11 12.75 13.64
CA VAL A 89 -23.35 11.59 12.75
C VAL A 89 -23.24 11.99 11.28
N GLN A 90 -23.77 13.14 10.88
CA GLN A 90 -23.61 13.69 9.53
C GLN A 90 -22.13 13.92 9.19
N GLU A 91 -21.38 14.55 10.09
CA GLU A 91 -19.95 14.81 9.88
C GLU A 91 -19.14 13.50 9.77
N MET A 92 -19.46 12.49 10.60
CA MET A 92 -18.83 11.17 10.52
C MET A 92 -19.15 10.46 9.20
N ARG A 93 -20.40 10.51 8.74
CA ARG A 93 -20.84 9.95 7.46
C ARG A 93 -20.10 10.62 6.30
N ASP A 94 -20.10 11.94 6.25
CA ASP A 94 -19.49 12.70 5.15
C ASP A 94 -17.97 12.51 5.12
N THR A 95 -17.33 12.47 6.30
CA THR A 95 -15.90 12.11 6.42
C THR A 95 -15.63 10.70 5.90
N HIS A 96 -16.50 9.74 6.23
CA HIS A 96 -16.37 8.37 5.77
C HIS A 96 -16.49 8.28 4.24
N MET A 97 -17.51 8.89 3.66
CA MET A 97 -17.73 8.91 2.22
C MET A 97 -16.58 9.60 1.49
N PHE A 98 -16.12 10.75 1.98
CA PHE A 98 -14.97 11.46 1.42
C PHE A 98 -13.70 10.61 1.48
N ARG A 99 -13.43 9.94 2.60
CA ARG A 99 -12.29 9.03 2.73
C ARG A 99 -12.41 7.84 1.78
N THR A 100 -13.60 7.29 1.59
CA THR A 100 -13.80 6.18 0.65
C THR A 100 -13.55 6.61 -0.79
N ALA A 101 -14.00 7.81 -1.18
CA ALA A 101 -13.80 8.35 -2.52
C ALA A 101 -12.35 8.78 -2.80
N THR A 102 -11.71 9.49 -1.86
CA THR A 102 -10.39 10.13 -2.06
C THR A 102 -9.23 9.35 -1.44
N GLY A 103 -9.50 8.49 -0.47
CA GLY A 103 -8.50 7.85 0.38
C GLY A 103 -7.92 8.75 1.47
N ILE A 104 -8.43 9.96 1.67
CA ILE A 104 -7.95 10.93 2.66
C ILE A 104 -8.97 11.07 3.78
N TYR A 105 -8.53 10.90 5.04
CA TYR A 105 -9.36 11.26 6.19
C TYR A 105 -9.22 12.77 6.44
N ALA A 106 -10.34 13.48 6.44
CA ALA A 106 -10.39 14.93 6.64
C ALA A 106 -11.73 15.35 7.23
N GLU A 107 -11.68 16.23 8.22
CA GLU A 107 -12.85 16.94 8.77
C GLU A 107 -13.34 18.03 7.81
N LYS A 108 -14.55 18.53 8.01
CA LYS A 108 -15.25 19.47 7.10
C LYS A 108 -14.36 20.54 6.50
N ARG A 109 -13.75 21.39 7.34
CA ARG A 109 -12.89 22.50 6.87
C ARG A 109 -11.74 22.01 5.99
N ARG A 110 -11.17 20.84 6.31
CA ARG A 110 -10.09 20.24 5.55
C ARG A 110 -10.58 19.59 4.26
N ARG A 111 -11.77 19.00 4.25
CA ARG A 111 -12.40 18.49 3.02
C ARG A 111 -12.66 19.64 2.05
N ASP A 112 -13.29 20.71 2.52
CA ASP A 112 -13.63 21.86 1.69
C ASP A 112 -12.37 22.44 1.03
N ALA A 113 -11.30 22.66 1.81
CA ALA A 113 -10.03 23.15 1.26
C ALA A 113 -9.33 22.16 0.32
N LEU A 114 -9.48 20.84 0.53
CA LEU A 114 -8.97 19.82 -0.39
C LEU A 114 -9.77 19.76 -1.69
N VAL A 115 -11.08 20.00 -1.64
CA VAL A 115 -11.96 20.09 -2.82
C VAL A 115 -11.58 21.33 -3.63
N SER A 116 -11.46 22.49 -3.00
CA SER A 116 -11.02 23.71 -3.68
C SER A 116 -9.60 23.58 -4.26
N LEU A 117 -8.69 22.90 -3.54
CA LEU A 117 -7.37 22.58 -4.10
C LEU A 117 -7.52 21.71 -5.35
N HIS A 118 -8.28 20.61 -5.26
CA HIS A 118 -8.48 19.70 -6.39
C HIS A 118 -9.09 20.43 -7.59
N GLU A 119 -10.09 21.29 -7.40
CA GLU A 119 -10.67 22.07 -8.50
C GLU A 119 -9.60 22.90 -9.22
N ARG A 120 -8.75 23.61 -8.46
CA ARG A 120 -7.65 24.41 -9.00
C ARG A 120 -6.62 23.56 -9.75
N VAL A 121 -6.20 22.43 -9.20
CA VAL A 121 -5.11 21.61 -9.78
C VAL A 121 -5.60 20.38 -10.54
N SER A 122 -6.90 20.24 -10.80
CA SER A 122 -7.53 19.04 -11.38
C SER A 122 -6.95 18.62 -12.73
N HIS A 123 -6.49 19.60 -13.52
CA HIS A 123 -5.84 19.40 -14.81
C HIS A 123 -4.49 18.66 -14.72
N VAL A 124 -3.82 18.69 -13.58
CA VAL A 124 -2.49 18.07 -13.36
C VAL A 124 -2.50 17.03 -12.24
N ALA A 125 -3.33 17.21 -11.22
CA ALA A 125 -3.32 16.42 -10.00
C ALA A 125 -4.70 15.87 -9.65
N ASN A 126 -4.88 14.56 -9.83
CA ASN A 126 -6.05 13.84 -9.33
C ASN A 126 -5.95 13.57 -7.82
N TRP A 127 -7.03 13.04 -7.23
CA TRP A 127 -7.08 12.66 -5.81
C TRP A 127 -5.97 11.71 -5.35
N ARG A 128 -5.46 10.84 -6.22
CA ARG A 128 -4.34 9.93 -5.87
C ARG A 128 -3.05 10.72 -5.64
N ILE A 129 -2.79 11.74 -6.46
CA ILE A 129 -1.63 12.63 -6.34
C ILE A 129 -1.78 13.50 -5.10
N ILE A 130 -2.96 14.09 -4.88
CA ILE A 130 -3.26 14.89 -3.68
C ILE A 130 -3.06 14.06 -2.41
N ARG A 131 -3.54 12.81 -2.41
CA ARG A 131 -3.36 11.87 -1.28
C ARG A 131 -1.88 11.58 -1.02
N ARG A 132 -1.06 11.38 -2.06
CA ARG A 132 0.39 11.17 -1.89
C ARG A 132 1.08 12.42 -1.36
N ALA A 133 0.66 13.61 -1.79
CA ALA A 133 1.23 14.88 -1.38
C ALA A 133 0.80 15.32 0.04
N HIS A 134 -0.21 14.66 0.63
CA HIS A 134 -0.82 15.03 1.90
C HIS A 134 0.16 15.37 3.04
N PRO A 135 1.30 14.66 3.25
CA PRO A 135 2.28 15.01 4.29
C PRO A 135 2.94 16.39 4.13
N PHE A 136 2.84 16.98 2.94
CA PHE A 136 3.40 18.30 2.60
C PHE A 136 2.31 19.37 2.41
N LEU A 137 1.03 19.02 2.58
CA LEU A 137 -0.08 19.97 2.48
C LEU A 137 -0.39 20.57 3.87
N GLU A 138 -0.39 21.89 3.94
CA GLU A 138 -0.73 22.66 5.13
C GLU A 138 -1.75 23.76 4.80
N PHE A 139 -2.44 24.25 5.83
CA PHE A 139 -3.28 25.43 5.70
C PHE A 139 -2.43 26.70 5.71
N ASN A 140 -2.76 27.65 4.85
CA ASN A 140 -2.25 29.02 4.93
C ASN A 140 -3.12 29.88 5.89
N ALA A 141 -2.76 31.15 6.07
CA ALA A 141 -3.53 32.08 6.90
C ALA A 141 -4.97 32.31 6.39
N ARG A 142 -5.20 32.19 5.07
CA ARG A 142 -6.51 32.27 4.41
C ARG A 142 -7.30 30.95 4.45
N HIS A 143 -6.83 29.95 5.22
CA HIS A 143 -7.45 28.61 5.32
C HIS A 143 -7.49 27.82 4.00
N GLU A 144 -6.62 28.15 3.05
CA GLU A 144 -6.44 27.40 1.82
C GLU A 144 -5.32 26.38 1.96
N MET A 145 -5.41 25.27 1.22
CA MET A 145 -4.35 24.28 1.14
C MET A 145 -3.18 24.78 0.30
N ARG A 146 -1.98 24.79 0.88
CA ARG A 146 -0.73 25.04 0.17
C ARG A 146 0.29 23.93 0.42
N VAL A 147 1.27 23.84 -0.46
CA VAL A 147 2.44 22.97 -0.26
C VAL A 147 3.46 23.72 0.59
N ARG A 148 3.80 23.16 1.76
CA ARG A 148 4.79 23.75 2.65
C ARG A 148 6.20 23.73 2.05
N SER A 149 7.10 24.54 2.58
CA SER A 149 8.52 24.45 2.21
C SER A 149 9.14 23.13 2.67
N PHE A 150 10.00 22.56 1.82
CA PHE A 150 10.77 21.36 2.18
C PHE A 150 11.95 21.74 3.07
N ASN A 151 12.02 21.08 4.23
CA ASN A 151 13.11 21.23 5.19
C ASN A 151 14.39 20.61 4.62
N TRP A 152 15.55 21.00 5.15
CA TRP A 152 16.84 20.49 4.65
C TRP A 152 16.95 18.96 4.79
N ILE A 153 16.41 18.38 5.88
CA ILE A 153 16.38 16.93 6.12
C ILE A 153 15.66 16.21 4.98
N GLU A 154 14.48 16.71 4.59
CA GLU A 154 13.67 16.13 3.51
C GLU A 154 14.34 16.28 2.13
N ARG A 155 15.19 17.30 1.99
CA ARG A 155 16.02 17.46 0.78
C ARG A 155 17.12 16.41 0.72
N VAL A 156 17.80 16.19 1.84
CA VAL A 156 18.84 15.17 1.98
C VAL A 156 18.25 13.77 1.81
N GLU A 157 17.13 13.46 2.46
CA GLU A 157 16.45 12.16 2.36
C GLU A 157 16.08 11.82 0.92
N PHE A 158 15.50 12.78 0.19
CA PHE A 158 15.19 12.58 -1.23
C PHE A 158 16.44 12.35 -2.08
N ALA A 159 17.51 13.11 -1.84
CA ALA A 159 18.77 12.95 -2.56
C ALA A 159 19.38 11.56 -2.27
N PHE A 160 19.39 11.16 -1.00
CA PHE A 160 19.84 9.84 -0.57
C PHE A 160 19.03 8.73 -1.23
N ASN A 161 17.69 8.76 -1.16
CA ASN A 161 16.81 7.78 -1.80
C ASN A 161 17.01 7.72 -3.32
N THR A 162 17.27 8.86 -3.95
CA THR A 162 17.58 8.94 -5.38
C THR A 162 18.91 8.27 -5.70
N VAL A 163 19.95 8.53 -4.91
CA VAL A 163 21.27 7.88 -5.06
C VAL A 163 21.17 6.37 -4.86
N ILE A 164 20.51 5.92 -3.79
CA ILE A 164 20.30 4.48 -3.52
C ILE A 164 19.54 3.83 -4.67
N MET A 165 18.49 4.46 -5.19
CA MET A 165 17.76 3.95 -6.36
C MET A 165 18.70 3.69 -7.54
N PHE A 166 19.51 4.69 -7.93
CA PHE A 166 20.42 4.55 -9.06
C PHE A 166 21.53 3.53 -8.81
N VAL A 167 22.13 3.52 -7.62
CA VAL A 167 23.17 2.56 -7.24
C VAL A 167 22.62 1.14 -7.26
N SER A 168 21.45 0.89 -6.67
CA SER A 168 20.82 -0.44 -6.67
C SER A 168 20.49 -0.91 -8.09
N PHE A 169 19.97 -0.05 -8.96
CA PHE A 169 19.73 -0.42 -10.35
C PHE A 169 21.00 -0.65 -11.16
N ALA A 170 22.05 0.15 -10.93
CA ALA A 170 23.35 -0.05 -11.57
C ALA A 170 23.97 -1.39 -11.15
N VAL A 171 23.94 -1.72 -9.85
CA VAL A 171 24.42 -3.02 -9.34
C VAL A 171 23.58 -4.17 -9.90
N ALA A 172 22.25 -4.03 -9.94
CA ALA A 172 21.38 -5.05 -10.54
C ALA A 172 21.72 -5.30 -12.01
N ALA A 173 21.95 -4.23 -12.79
CA ALA A 173 22.34 -4.34 -14.20
C ALA A 173 23.71 -5.01 -14.36
N LEU A 174 24.71 -4.63 -13.54
CA LEU A 174 26.04 -5.24 -13.57
C LEU A 174 25.99 -6.73 -13.22
N LEU A 175 25.25 -7.10 -12.16
CA LEU A 175 25.06 -8.51 -11.78
C LEU A 175 24.35 -9.30 -12.88
N PHE A 176 23.33 -8.70 -13.51
CA PHE A 176 22.63 -9.34 -14.62
C PHE A 176 23.55 -9.59 -15.82
N VAL A 177 24.38 -8.60 -16.20
CA VAL A 177 25.39 -8.76 -17.25
C VAL A 177 26.41 -9.84 -16.85
N ALA A 178 26.88 -9.85 -15.62
CA ALA A 178 27.89 -10.81 -15.14
C ALA A 178 27.44 -12.27 -15.30
N ILE A 179 26.14 -12.57 -15.21
CA ILE A 179 25.60 -13.93 -15.44
C ILE A 179 25.95 -14.44 -16.85
N PHE A 180 25.99 -13.57 -17.87
CA PHE A 180 26.25 -13.98 -19.25
C PHE A 180 27.74 -14.05 -19.60
N PHE A 181 28.56 -13.20 -18.97
CA PHE A 181 29.97 -13.04 -19.34
C PHE A 181 30.94 -13.81 -18.45
N TYR A 182 30.48 -14.40 -17.34
CA TYR A 182 31.32 -15.14 -16.42
C TYR A 182 31.09 -16.66 -16.56
N PRO A 183 31.92 -17.37 -17.35
CA PRO A 183 31.71 -18.78 -17.66
C PRO A 183 31.86 -19.73 -16.45
N GLY A 184 32.37 -19.24 -15.32
CA GLY A 184 32.53 -20.02 -14.09
C GLY A 184 31.28 -20.08 -13.19
N LEU A 185 30.18 -19.42 -13.55
CA LEU A 185 28.95 -19.46 -12.76
C LEU A 185 28.24 -20.80 -12.95
N THR A 186 28.30 -21.67 -11.93
CA THR A 186 27.52 -22.91 -11.87
C THR A 186 26.02 -22.62 -11.75
N GLY A 187 25.16 -23.58 -12.09
CA GLY A 187 23.70 -23.36 -12.12
C GLY A 187 23.09 -22.82 -10.82
N SER A 188 23.55 -23.30 -9.65
CA SER A 188 23.10 -22.79 -8.35
C SER A 188 23.59 -21.37 -8.07
N ALA A 189 24.83 -21.04 -8.44
CA ALA A 189 25.37 -19.68 -8.33
C ALA A 189 24.64 -18.70 -9.25
N ALA A 190 24.25 -19.14 -10.45
CA ALA A 190 23.51 -18.31 -11.41
C ALA A 190 22.11 -17.97 -10.88
N VAL A 191 21.42 -18.95 -10.29
CA VAL A 191 20.11 -18.72 -9.63
C VAL A 191 20.25 -17.79 -8.42
N GLY A 192 21.28 -17.97 -7.60
CA GLY A 192 21.55 -17.06 -6.46
C GLY A 192 21.82 -15.62 -6.91
N THR A 193 22.58 -15.45 -8.00
CA THR A 193 22.85 -14.13 -8.59
C THR A 193 21.59 -13.50 -9.16
N LEU A 194 20.74 -14.28 -9.82
CA LEU A 194 19.45 -13.82 -10.33
C LEU A 194 18.52 -13.35 -9.19
N PHE A 195 18.49 -14.07 -8.07
CA PHE A 195 17.75 -13.62 -6.89
C PHE A 195 18.28 -12.29 -6.36
N LEU A 196 19.60 -12.10 -6.33
CA LEU A 196 20.22 -10.84 -5.91
C LEU A 196 19.88 -9.68 -6.86
N VAL A 197 19.81 -9.93 -8.17
CA VAL A 197 19.35 -8.94 -9.16
C VAL A 197 17.94 -8.47 -8.81
N PHE A 198 17.00 -9.39 -8.60
CA PHE A 198 15.62 -9.04 -8.24
C PHE A 198 15.53 -8.30 -6.91
N ALA A 199 16.32 -8.72 -5.91
CA ALA A 199 16.39 -8.04 -4.62
C ALA A 199 16.89 -6.58 -4.78
N MET A 200 17.93 -6.36 -5.58
CA MET A 200 18.45 -5.02 -5.84
C MET A 200 17.47 -4.16 -6.64
N MET A 201 16.78 -4.73 -7.63
CA MET A 201 15.70 -4.04 -8.33
C MET A 201 14.57 -3.64 -7.37
N PHE A 202 14.19 -4.51 -6.44
CA PHE A 202 13.17 -4.22 -5.44
C PHE A 202 13.62 -3.07 -4.51
N VAL A 203 14.86 -3.08 -4.01
CA VAL A 203 15.42 -1.99 -3.19
C VAL A 203 15.42 -0.67 -3.96
N GLY A 204 15.81 -0.69 -5.24
CA GLY A 204 15.80 0.50 -6.08
C GLY A 204 14.39 1.05 -6.29
N ALA A 205 13.44 0.19 -6.64
CA ALA A 205 12.03 0.57 -6.82
C ALA A 205 11.39 1.08 -5.51
N PHE A 206 11.72 0.45 -4.38
CA PHE A 206 11.25 0.87 -3.06
C PHE A 206 11.79 2.26 -2.69
N SER A 207 13.09 2.51 -2.92
CA SER A 207 13.71 3.82 -2.70
C SER A 207 13.09 4.90 -3.60
N ALA A 208 12.78 4.56 -4.86
CA ALA A 208 12.06 5.45 -5.77
C ALA A 208 10.65 5.79 -5.26
N ALA A 209 9.93 4.78 -4.74
CA ALA A 209 8.56 4.96 -4.24
C ALA A 209 8.50 5.90 -3.02
N GLN A 210 9.54 5.92 -2.17
CA GLN A 210 9.63 6.84 -1.04
C GLN A 210 9.69 8.32 -1.49
N ASN A 211 10.14 8.60 -2.71
CA ASN A 211 10.19 9.96 -3.26
C ASN A 211 8.85 10.43 -3.87
N PHE A 212 7.87 9.55 -4.04
CA PHE A 212 6.57 9.89 -4.65
C PHE A 212 5.77 10.97 -3.91
N PRO A 213 5.70 11.00 -2.57
CA PRO A 213 5.03 12.08 -1.84
C PRO A 213 5.59 13.46 -2.17
N ARG A 214 6.92 13.61 -2.16
CA ARG A 214 7.59 14.88 -2.47
C ARG A 214 7.41 15.29 -3.93
N SER A 215 7.54 14.34 -4.86
CA SER A 215 7.32 14.60 -6.30
C SER A 215 5.89 15.07 -6.56
N SER A 216 4.89 14.40 -5.94
CA SER A 216 3.48 14.78 -6.05
C SER A 216 3.23 16.18 -5.48
N ALA A 217 3.84 16.51 -4.34
CA ALA A 217 3.75 17.85 -3.75
C ALA A 217 4.39 18.94 -4.62
N LEU A 218 5.55 18.67 -5.22
CA LEU A 218 6.20 19.60 -6.16
C LEU A 218 5.34 19.84 -7.40
N MET A 219 4.69 18.81 -7.92
CA MET A 219 3.80 18.95 -9.06
C MET A 219 2.58 19.83 -8.75
N ILE A 220 1.94 19.62 -7.59
CA ILE A 220 0.86 20.51 -7.11
C ILE A 220 1.39 21.94 -6.93
N LYS A 221 2.58 22.11 -6.34
CA LYS A 221 3.18 23.42 -6.11
C LYS A 221 3.43 24.17 -7.42
N LYS A 222 3.90 23.48 -8.46
CA LYS A 222 4.10 24.06 -9.81
C LYS A 222 2.76 24.47 -10.43
N ALA A 223 1.77 23.59 -10.41
CA ALA A 223 0.43 23.89 -10.93
C ALA A 223 -0.21 25.11 -10.23
N LEU A 224 -0.02 25.24 -8.92
CA LEU A 224 -0.49 26.42 -8.17
C LEU A 224 0.25 27.72 -8.52
N ALA A 225 1.50 27.64 -8.97
CA ALA A 225 2.31 28.80 -9.36
C ALA A 225 2.03 29.25 -10.81
N GLU A 226 1.60 28.32 -11.67
CA GLU A 226 1.25 28.58 -13.07
C GLU A 226 -0.14 29.21 -13.26
N GLN A 227 -1.00 29.14 -12.24
CA GLN A 227 -2.27 29.84 -12.26
C GLN A 227 -2.02 31.35 -12.22
N PRO A 228 -2.52 32.12 -13.20
CA PRO A 228 -2.51 33.57 -13.10
C PRO A 228 -3.23 33.93 -11.80
N THR A 229 -2.59 34.74 -10.97
CA THR A 229 -3.22 35.34 -9.80
C THR A 229 -4.39 36.17 -10.33
N SER A 230 -5.60 35.59 -10.32
CA SER A 230 -6.84 36.30 -10.63
C SER A 230 -7.21 37.21 -9.44
N GLU A 231 -6.26 38.06 -9.03
CA GLU A 231 -6.36 39.00 -7.92
C GLU A 231 -5.70 40.33 -8.33
N ASN A 232 -5.95 40.73 -9.58
CA ASN A 232 -5.97 42.13 -10.01
C ASN A 232 -7.38 42.55 -10.47
N ASP A 233 -8.40 41.78 -10.10
CA ASP A 233 -9.81 42.14 -10.26
C ASP A 233 -10.32 42.68 -8.92
N LEU A 234 -10.11 44.00 -8.78
CA LEU A 234 -10.97 45.03 -8.16
C LEU A 234 -12.03 44.59 -7.13
#